data_AF-A0A9E0BRZ2-F1
#
_entry.id   AF-A0A9E0BRZ2-F1
#
_cell.length_a   1.000
_cell.length_b   1.000
_cell.length_c   1.000
_cell.angle_alpha   90.00
_cell.angle_beta   90.00
_cell.angle_gamma   90.00
#
_symmetry.space_group_name_H-M   'P 1'
#
loop_
_entity.id
_entity.type
_entity.pdbx_description
1 polymer ?
#
loop_
_entity_poly.entity_id
_entity_poly.type
_entity_poly.pdbx_seq_one_letter_code
_entity_poly.pdbx_strand_id
1 'polypeptide(L)' 'ALRIRKVAEDAGVPVIVDPPLARSLYASVEIEEFIPQKHYEAVAKIIGFIMQNEKKADAPKPKPKMAPTRVRVPG' A
#
# COMPACT_ATOMS: atom_id res chain seq x y z
N ALA A 1 2.06 -6.28 11.28
CA ALA A 1 1.84 -5.43 10.09
C ALA A 1 0.38 -4.98 9.87
N LEU A 2 -0.66 -5.64 10.40
CA LEU A 2 -2.07 -5.27 10.13
C LEU A 2 -2.43 -3.81 10.49
N ARG A 3 -1.86 -3.27 11.57
CA ARG A 3 -2.07 -1.85 11.95
C ARG A 3 -1.52 -0.87 10.91
N ILE A 4 -0.35 -1.17 10.32
CA ILE A 4 0.29 -0.32 9.29
C ILE A 4 -0.56 -0.29 8.03
N ARG A 5 -1.15 -1.43 7.63
CA ARG A 5 -2.05 -1.49 6.48
C ARG A 5 -3.29 -0.61 6.67
N LYS A 6 -3.92 -0.69 7.84
CA LYS A 6 -5.09 0.13 8.15
C LYS A 6 -4.78 1.63 8.06
N VAL A 7 -3.67 2.06 8.66
CA VAL A 7 -3.24 3.47 8.61
C VAL A 7 -2.92 3.91 7.17
N ALA A 8 -2.27 3.04 6.38
CA ALA A 8 -1.98 3.32 4.97
C ALA A 8 -3.26 3.49 4.14
N GLU A 9 -4.26 2.62 4.34
CA GLU A 9 -5.57 2.71 3.70
C GLU A 9 -6.31 4.00 4.07
N ASP A 10 -6.36 4.34 5.36
CA ASP A 10 -7.01 5.56 5.87
C ASP A 10 -6.33 6.85 5.33
N ALA A 11 -5.01 6.81 5.10
CA ALA A 11 -4.23 7.89 4.52
C ALA A 11 -4.23 7.91 2.98
N GLY A 12 -4.87 6.93 2.32
CA GLY A 12 -4.89 6.80 0.87
C GLY A 12 -3.56 6.38 0.23
N VAL A 13 -2.63 5.86 1.04
CA VAL A 13 -1.33 5.35 0.60
C VAL A 13 -1.53 3.99 -0.09
N PRO A 14 -1.04 3.78 -1.32
CA PRO A 14 -1.20 2.52 -2.03
C PRO A 14 -0.43 1.39 -1.33
N VAL A 15 -1.10 0.25 -1.13
CA VAL A 15 -0.51 -0.95 -0.51
C VAL A 15 -0.28 -2.02 -1.57
N ILE A 16 0.98 -2.39 -1.79
CA ILE A 16 1.39 -3.45 -2.72
C ILE A 16 1.83 -4.66 -1.91
N VAL A 17 1.35 -5.86 -2.29
CA VAL A 17 1.69 -7.10 -1.61
C VAL A 17 2.66 -7.90 -2.46
N ASP A 18 3.95 -7.80 -2.13
CA ASP A 18 5.04 -8.60 -2.71
C ASP A 18 5.84 -9.26 -1.56
N PRO A 19 5.51 -10.52 -1.19
CA PRO A 19 6.15 -11.18 -0.05
C PRO A 19 7.68 -11.38 -0.19
N PRO A 20 8.22 -11.81 -1.34
CA PRO A 20 9.68 -11.92 -1.55
C PRO A 20 10.43 -10.61 -1.30
N LEU A 21 9.97 -9.52 -1.94
CA LEU A 21 10.64 -8.23 -1.82
C LEU A 21 10.48 -7.63 -0.43
N ALA A 22 9.28 -7.72 0.15
CA ALA A 22 9.02 -7.25 1.50
C ALA A 22 9.92 -7.94 2.54
N ARG A 23 10.12 -9.26 2.42
CA ARG A 23 11.03 -10.00 3.31
C ARG A 23 12.48 -9.57 3.12
N SER A 24 12.91 -9.37 1.88
CA SER A 24 14.29 -8.97 1.58
C SER A 24 14.60 -7.57 2.12
N LEU A 25 13.68 -6.61 1.94
CA LEU A 25 13.81 -5.26 2.51
C LEU A 25 13.78 -5.28 4.02
N TYR A 26 12.82 -5.98 4.63
CA TYR A 26 12.72 -6.08 6.09
C TYR A 26 13.95 -6.71 6.75
N ALA A 27 14.61 -7.65 6.08
CA ALA A 27 15.82 -8.30 6.59
C ALA A 27 17.11 -7.51 6.34
N SER A 28 17.07 -6.46 5.52
CA SER A 28 18.29 -5.77 5.06
C SER A 28 18.34 -4.28 5.31
N VAL A 29 17.25 -3.70 5.84
CA VAL A 29 17.12 -2.27 6.07
C VAL A 29 16.46 -2.06 7.42
N GLU A 30 17.11 -1.31 8.30
CA GLU A 30 16.49 -0.86 9.54
C GLU A 30 15.63 0.40 9.32
N ILE A 31 14.80 0.71 10.32
CA ILE A 31 14.00 1.93 10.30
C ILE A 31 14.94 3.14 10.25
N GLU A 32 14.57 4.17 9.47
CA GLU A 32 15.37 5.39 9.24
C GLU A 32 16.70 5.19 8.50
N GLU A 33 16.98 3.98 8.01
CA GLU A 33 18.16 3.69 7.20
C GLU A 33 17.90 3.90 5.70
N PHE A 34 18.97 4.19 4.96
CA PHE A 34 18.92 4.22 3.50
C PHE A 34 18.78 2.82 2.92
N ILE A 35 18.08 2.74 1.79
CA ILE A 35 17.93 1.48 1.05
C ILE A 35 19.31 1.07 0.50
N PRO A 36 19.74 -0.20 0.67
CA PRO A 36 20.96 -0.71 0.05
C PRO A 36 20.88 -0.70 -1.48
N GLN A 37 21.99 -0.44 -2.17
CA GLN A 37 22.04 -0.38 -3.65
C GLN A 37 21.48 -1.64 -4.34
N LYS A 38 21.68 -2.82 -3.74
CA LYS A 38 21.14 -4.10 -4.24
C LYS A 38 19.61 -4.12 -4.38
N HIS A 39 18.89 -3.20 -3.72
CA HIS A 39 17.43 -3.11 -3.75
C HIS A 39 16.90 -1.93 -4.56
N TYR A 40 17.78 -1.09 -5.11
CA TYR A 40 17.37 0.10 -5.87
C TYR A 40 16.50 -0.24 -7.08
N GLU A 41 16.87 -1.25 -7.87
CA GLU A 41 16.12 -1.61 -9.07
C GLU A 41 14.69 -2.06 -8.73
N ALA A 42 14.54 -2.90 -7.69
CA ALA A 42 13.24 -3.38 -7.24
C ALA A 42 12.35 -2.24 -6.74
N VAL A 43 12.92 -1.32 -5.96
CA VAL A 43 12.20 -0.15 -5.43
C VAL A 43 11.84 0.84 -6.55
N ALA A 44 12.75 1.08 -7.50
CA ALA A 44 12.50 1.95 -8.65
C ALA A 44 11.34 1.43 -9.52
N LYS A 45 11.25 0.11 -9.73
CA LYS A 45 10.11 -0.50 -10.43
C LYS A 45 8.78 -0.25 -9.72
N ILE A 46 8.76 -0.34 -8.39
CA ILE A 46 7.56 -0.03 -7.59
C ILE A 46 7.16 1.44 -7.74
N ILE A 47 8.12 2.36 -7.58
CA ILE A 47 7.86 3.79 -7.72
C ILE A 47 7.31 4.08 -9.13
N GLY A 48 7.92 3.50 -10.16
CA GLY A 48 7.43 3.62 -11.54
C GLY A 48 6.00 3.11 -11.72
N PHE A 49 5.64 1.98 -11.11
CA PHE A 49 4.29 1.43 -11.11
C PHE A 49 3.29 2.36 -10.41
N ILE A 50 3.65 2.91 -9.24
CA ILE A 50 2.81 3.86 -8.51
C ILE A 50 2.60 5.12 -9.35
N MET A 51 3.65 5.72 -9.90
CA MET A 51 3.55 6.93 -10.72
C MET A 51 2.72 6.73 -11.98
N GLN A 52 2.81 5.57 -12.64
CA GLN A 52 1.96 5.26 -13.80
C GLN A 52 0.48 5.09 -13.41
N ASN A 53 0.22 4.51 -12.25
CA ASN A 53 -1.13 4.35 -11.73
C ASN A 53 -1.71 5.65 -11.18
N GLU A 54 -0.90 6.53 -10.61
CA GLU A 54 -1.32 7.88 -10.18
C GLU A 54 -1.66 8.78 -11.36
N LYS A 55 -0.91 8.71 -12.47
CA LYS A 55 -1.31 9.39 -13.72
C LYS A 55 -2.67 8.94 -14.26
N LYS A 56 -3.14 7.74 -13.90
CA LYS A 56 -4.52 7.29 -14.17
C LYS A 56 -5.50 7.67 -13.04
N ALA A 57 -5.01 7.93 -11.83
CA ALA A 57 -5.77 8.23 -10.62
C ALA A 57 -5.90 9.73 -10.29
N ASP A 58 -5.37 10.63 -11.12
CA ASP A 58 -5.83 12.04 -11.21
C ASP A 58 -7.31 12.13 -11.65
N ALA A 59 -7.91 11.02 -12.11
CA ALA A 59 -9.35 10.83 -12.04
C ALA A 59 -9.75 10.48 -10.59
N PRO A 60 -10.71 11.21 -9.97
CA PRO A 60 -11.00 11.09 -8.54
C PRO A 60 -11.34 9.65 -8.16
N LYS A 61 -10.56 9.06 -7.24
CA LYS A 61 -10.81 7.71 -6.70
C LYS A 61 -12.26 7.65 -6.16
N PRO A 62 -13.12 6.74 -6.62
CA PRO A 62 -14.46 6.61 -6.05
C PRO A 62 -14.32 6.20 -4.58
N LYS A 63 -14.86 7.04 -3.70
CA LYS A 63 -14.87 6.80 -2.25
C LYS A 63 -15.43 5.40 -1.98
N PRO A 64 -14.82 4.60 -1.08
CA PRO A 64 -15.36 3.30 -0.73
C PRO A 64 -16.78 3.50 -0.18
N LYS A 65 -17.78 2.89 -0.85
CA LYS A 65 -19.14 2.83 -0.33
C LYS A 65 -19.12 1.90 0.89
N MET A 66 -18.84 2.44 2.07
CA MET A 66 -19.22 1.78 3.32
C MET A 66 -20.74 1.69 3.30
N ALA A 67 -21.27 0.50 3.03
CA ALA A 67 -22.69 0.21 3.24
C ALA A 67 -22.85 -0.10 4.73
N PRO A 68 -23.57 0.71 5.53
CA PRO A 68 -24.14 0.19 6.76
C PRO A 68 -25.35 -0.65 6.34
N THR A 69 -25.14 -1.93 6.07
CA THR A 69 -26.26 -2.88 6.11
C THR A 69 -26.67 -2.99 7.56
N ARG A 70 -27.65 -2.17 7.98
CA ARG A 70 -28.44 -2.44 9.18
C ARG A 70 -29.11 -3.78 8.95
N VAL A 71 -28.58 -4.84 9.54
CA VAL A 71 -29.30 -6.10 9.69
C VAL A 71 -30.44 -5.80 10.68
N ARG A 72 -31.64 -5.64 10.16
CA ARG A 72 -32.88 -5.67 10.95
C ARG A 72 -33.08 -7.12 11.35
N VAL A 73 -33.04 -7.41 12.65
CA VAL A 73 -33.50 -8.70 13.20
C VAL A 73 -34.99 -8.56 13.51
N PRO A 74 -35.89 -9.34 12.88
CA PRO A 74 -37.24 -9.53 13.36
C PRO A 74 -37.37 -10.89 14.09
N GLY A 75 -38.03 -10.88 15.25
CA GLY A 75 -38.44 -12.07 15.99
C GLY A 75 -37.91 -12.09 17.42
#